data_AF-A0A3N5ZKY9-F1
#
_entry.id   AF-A0A3N5ZKY9-F1
#
_cell.length_a   1.000
_cell.length_b   1.000
_cell.length_c   1.000
_cell.angle_alpha   90.00
_cell.angle_beta   90.00
_cell.angle_gamma   90.00
#
_symmetry.space_group_name_H-M   'P 1'
#
loop_
_entity.id
_entity.type
_entity.pdbx_description
1 polymer ?
#
loop_
_entity_poly.entity_id
_entity_poly.type
_entity_poly.pdbx_seq_one_letter_code
_entity_poly.pdbx_strand_id
1 'polypeptide(L)'
;MMTLRRMGSLSALKRSATSRRASSESFPATVLLFELYRQLIICYFSQRRFRKNRVVHVFEKNCLTQVDYIRIYSYNQVKVRPTYEEGADMRLRSGWFHFLLFLWPVLATVSLSAQEGMIPGSALGLQQAAETALAKNPMMAAVESGQLVAGAQLEEARAGRLPGLQFSETYTNSNNPVFVFGSLLEQGRFGPQNFAIDALNQPGSISNFRSALNLRLPVFNRSQVSGRIAQAEIGEQVAETVAEMARQQLRFGVVQAYFGVQVAEARKQVSDEAVTSTEAEVERLRDLFETGRVVASELLAMEVQLADFRQQQIQAAGDLLTAYAALNTVLAQPLLTRSELTVQLAERAFKLPPLNELIEQALASRPEYRQAVLETELRQQDVRMGRGQYLPDLNLFASFGQSSRNLTDGSTDFAVGASVTFNIVDFGRGARVRQAVAGRQAAEANMRREADAIRLQVVKAYQNFLAAQERVGVAAGSVEQAAESFRIAQDRHGVGLTTVTEVLRAQTAVVKSRMNLVGARYDYYMGYAQSLLAAGRLSDVNAFVN
;
A
#
# COMPACT_ATOMS: atom_id res chain seq x y z
N MET A 1 5.59 77.57 10.63
CA MET A 1 4.78 78.56 11.37
C MET A 1 4.19 77.84 12.58
N MET A 2 4.38 78.34 13.81
CA MET A 2 3.85 77.83 15.11
C MET A 2 4.07 76.32 15.45
N THR A 3 5.03 75.88 16.28
CA THR A 3 5.35 76.09 17.73
C THR A 3 4.85 74.99 18.69
N LEU A 4 5.80 74.24 19.29
CA LEU A 4 6.02 74.00 20.75
C LEU A 4 4.80 73.56 21.62
N ARG A 5 4.83 72.56 22.53
CA ARG A 5 5.72 72.23 23.69
C ARG A 5 5.14 70.93 24.36
N ARG A 6 5.72 70.20 25.35
CA ARG A 6 7.01 70.17 26.08
C ARG A 6 7.30 68.71 26.55
N MET A 7 8.20 68.55 27.52
CA MET A 7 8.81 67.33 28.11
C MET A 7 8.22 66.91 29.48
N GLY A 8 8.63 65.73 29.99
CA GLY A 8 8.71 65.36 31.43
C GLY A 8 7.82 64.15 31.80
N SER A 9 8.25 62.94 32.17
CA SER A 9 9.44 62.34 32.85
C SER A 9 9.33 62.14 34.38
N LEU A 10 9.58 60.87 34.79
CA LEU A 10 10.17 60.40 36.05
C LEU A 10 9.32 60.16 37.34
N SER A 11 9.51 58.93 37.87
CA SER A 11 9.54 58.48 39.29
C SER A 11 8.35 58.82 40.22
N ALA A 12 7.55 57.87 40.73
CA ALA A 12 7.82 56.71 41.60
C ALA A 12 7.84 57.03 43.12
N LEU A 13 6.86 56.51 43.89
CA LEU A 13 7.07 55.86 45.21
C LEU A 13 5.78 55.20 45.79
N LYS A 14 5.90 53.88 46.04
CA LYS A 14 5.59 53.14 47.29
C LYS A 14 4.23 53.23 48.04
N ARG A 15 3.65 52.02 48.18
CA ARG A 15 3.06 51.40 49.39
C ARG A 15 1.77 51.98 50.00
N SER A 16 0.71 51.18 49.92
CA SER A 16 0.13 50.55 51.12
C SER A 16 -0.44 49.17 50.75
N ALA A 17 -0.60 48.27 51.73
CA ALA A 17 -1.14 46.92 51.52
C ALA A 17 -1.95 46.50 52.74
N THR A 18 -3.22 46.10 52.55
CA THR A 18 -3.99 45.42 53.60
C THR A 18 -5.16 44.61 53.03
N SER A 19 -5.07 43.28 53.22
CA SER A 19 -6.17 42.30 53.41
C SER A 19 -7.43 42.30 52.51
N ARG A 20 -7.74 41.15 51.89
CA ARG A 20 -8.70 40.16 52.45
C ARG A 20 -8.70 38.84 51.66
N ARG A 21 -9.44 37.84 52.16
CA ARG A 21 -9.37 36.41 51.81
C ARG A 21 -10.10 36.03 50.51
N ALA A 22 -9.51 35.07 49.80
CA ALA A 22 -10.11 33.90 49.15
C ALA A 22 -11.53 33.97 48.53
N SER A 23 -11.58 33.75 47.21
CA SER A 23 -12.52 32.82 46.58
C SER A 23 -11.75 32.00 45.52
N SER A 24 -12.11 30.74 45.36
CA SER A 24 -11.52 29.82 44.39
C SER A 24 -12.44 29.67 43.18
N GLU A 25 -12.02 30.12 42.01
CA GLU A 25 -12.75 29.89 40.75
C GLU A 25 -11.87 29.16 39.73
N SER A 26 -12.45 28.12 39.14
CA SER A 26 -11.80 27.21 38.19
C SER A 26 -11.79 27.77 36.77
N PHE A 27 -10.61 27.98 36.20
CA PHE A 27 -10.45 28.34 34.79
C PHE A 27 -10.63 27.13 33.85
N PRO A 28 -11.33 27.28 32.70
CA PRO A 28 -11.60 26.17 31.78
C PRO A 28 -10.39 25.85 30.87
N ALA A 29 -10.26 24.56 30.52
CA ALA A 29 -9.12 23.99 29.79
C ALA A 29 -8.91 24.49 28.33
N THR A 30 -9.83 25.29 27.80
CA THR A 30 -9.77 25.84 26.43
C THR A 30 -8.67 26.89 26.23
N VAL A 31 -8.26 27.61 27.28
CA VAL A 31 -7.19 28.63 27.19
C VAL A 31 -5.80 27.97 27.05
N LEU A 32 -5.59 26.81 27.67
CA LEU A 32 -4.33 26.06 27.61
C LEU A 32 -4.06 25.45 26.22
N LEU A 33 -5.10 24.97 25.52
CA LEU A 33 -4.94 24.45 24.16
C LEU A 33 -4.52 25.54 23.16
N PHE A 34 -5.05 26.75 23.30
CA PHE A 34 -4.79 27.83 22.35
C PHE A 34 -3.33 28.29 22.37
N GLU A 35 -2.73 28.38 23.58
CA GLU A 35 -1.34 28.81 23.72
C GLU A 35 -0.33 27.71 23.33
N LEU A 36 -0.68 26.42 23.54
CA LEU A 36 0.06 25.28 22.99
C LEU A 36 0.07 25.28 21.45
N TYR A 37 -1.09 25.53 20.81
CA TYR A 37 -1.19 25.61 19.36
C TYR A 37 -0.38 26.78 18.78
N ARG A 38 -0.39 27.92 19.48
CA ARG A 38 0.40 29.11 19.13
C ARG A 38 1.91 28.85 19.16
N GLN A 39 2.42 28.14 20.17
CA GLN A 39 3.85 27.80 20.25
C GLN A 39 4.27 26.78 19.16
N LEU A 40 3.42 25.79 18.87
CA LEU A 40 3.67 24.82 17.78
C LEU A 40 3.80 25.51 16.40
N ILE A 41 2.96 26.50 16.10
CA ILE A 41 3.02 27.27 14.85
C ILE A 41 4.33 28.08 14.75
N ILE A 42 4.81 28.65 15.86
CA ILE A 42 6.07 29.40 15.90
C ILE A 42 7.28 28.49 15.66
N CYS A 43 7.30 27.28 16.26
CA CYS A 43 8.32 26.26 15.96
C CYS A 43 8.28 25.77 14.50
N TYR A 44 7.09 25.56 13.93
CA TYR A 44 6.95 25.11 12.54
C TYR A 44 7.45 26.16 11.51
N PHE A 45 7.20 27.45 11.76
CA PHE A 45 7.65 28.52 10.88
C PHE A 45 9.15 28.86 11.02
N SER A 46 9.78 28.64 12.18
CA SER A 46 11.22 28.88 12.34
C SER A 46 12.06 27.86 11.55
N GLN A 47 11.69 26.57 11.58
CA GLN A 47 12.39 25.52 10.83
C GLN A 47 12.33 25.70 9.31
N ARG A 48 11.25 26.28 8.78
CA ARG A 48 11.08 26.46 7.33
C ARG A 48 11.93 27.60 6.73
N ARG A 49 12.47 28.51 7.55
CA ARG A 49 13.20 29.70 7.08
C ARG A 49 14.72 29.52 6.98
N PHE A 50 15.28 28.42 7.51
CA PHE A 50 16.73 28.18 7.62
C PHE A 50 17.36 27.25 6.57
N ARG A 51 16.62 26.87 5.50
CA ARG A 51 17.13 25.95 4.46
C ARG A 51 17.98 26.60 3.34
N LYS A 52 18.52 27.81 3.56
CA LYS A 52 19.46 28.49 2.63
C LYS A 52 20.64 29.13 3.38
N ASN A 53 21.75 28.38 3.42
CA ASN A 53 23.16 28.74 3.61
C ASN A 53 23.85 27.88 4.67
N ARG A 54 25.05 27.37 4.31
CA ARG A 54 25.97 26.70 5.25
C ARG A 54 26.83 27.76 5.95
N VAL A 55 27.04 27.62 7.26
CA VAL A 55 28.35 27.61 7.96
C VAL A 55 28.13 27.74 9.49
N VAL A 56 28.31 26.62 10.18
CA VAL A 56 29.01 26.40 11.48
C VAL A 56 28.64 27.21 12.76
N HIS A 57 28.09 26.44 13.73
CA HIS A 57 28.15 26.51 15.20
C HIS A 57 27.52 27.63 16.08
N VAL A 58 27.23 27.18 17.31
CA VAL A 58 26.74 27.87 18.52
C VAL A 58 25.27 28.31 18.51
N PHE A 59 24.36 27.37 18.85
CA PHE A 59 23.25 27.58 19.80
C PHE A 59 22.55 26.23 20.13
N GLU A 60 23.24 25.36 20.85
CA GLU A 60 22.72 24.04 21.26
C GLU A 60 22.83 23.88 22.78
N LYS A 61 21.92 24.55 23.51
CA LYS A 61 21.61 24.39 24.94
C LYS A 61 20.38 25.24 25.27
N ASN A 62 19.32 24.59 25.78
CA ASN A 62 18.06 25.12 26.38
C ASN A 62 16.71 24.63 25.78
N CYS A 63 16.68 23.61 24.92
CA CYS A 63 15.42 22.93 24.54
C CYS A 63 15.29 21.47 25.03
N LEU A 64 16.16 21.03 25.94
CA LEU A 64 16.23 19.64 26.44
C LEU A 64 16.14 19.55 27.98
N THR A 65 15.24 20.33 28.58
CA THR A 65 14.94 20.28 30.03
C THR A 65 13.45 20.44 30.31
N GLN A 66 12.60 19.63 29.65
CA GLN A 66 11.23 19.36 30.12
C GLN A 66 10.58 18.09 29.50
N VAL A 67 11.38 17.06 29.18
CA VAL A 67 10.89 15.72 28.77
C VAL A 67 11.47 14.67 29.70
N ASP A 68 11.22 14.84 31.00
CA ASP A 68 11.56 13.88 32.05
C ASP A 68 10.52 13.97 33.18
N TYR A 69 9.28 13.60 32.88
CA TYR A 69 8.30 13.16 33.88
C TYR A 69 7.31 12.20 33.21
N ILE A 70 6.92 11.14 33.94
CA ILE A 70 5.98 10.08 33.52
C ILE A 70 6.54 9.09 32.47
N ARG A 71 7.69 8.49 32.79
CA ARG A 71 7.79 7.01 32.73
C ARG A 71 7.16 6.45 34.02
N ILE A 72 6.71 5.19 33.99
CA ILE A 72 5.89 4.51 35.02
C ILE A 72 4.39 4.90 34.93
N TYR A 73 3.64 4.21 34.05
CA TYR A 73 2.79 3.11 34.51
C TYR A 73 2.62 2.08 33.38
N SER A 74 2.51 0.81 33.76
CA SER A 74 2.56 -0.35 32.87
C SER A 74 1.15 -0.84 32.48
N TYR A 75 1.06 -1.50 31.32
CA TYR A 75 0.06 -2.53 30.97
C TYR A 75 -1.42 -2.25 31.29
N ASN A 76 -2.23 -2.05 30.25
CA ASN A 76 -3.35 -2.97 30.03
C ASN A 76 -3.74 -3.07 28.55
N GLN A 77 -4.21 -4.25 28.12
CA GLN A 77 -4.59 -4.49 26.73
C GLN A 77 -5.99 -3.96 26.41
N VAL A 78 -6.15 -3.36 25.23
CA VAL A 78 -7.47 -3.20 24.59
C VAL A 78 -7.52 -4.11 23.36
N LYS A 79 -8.25 -5.22 23.47
CA LYS A 79 -8.68 -6.01 22.31
C LYS A 79 -9.67 -5.18 21.50
N VAL A 80 -9.28 -4.72 20.32
CA VAL A 80 -10.22 -4.22 19.31
C VAL A 80 -10.70 -5.43 18.49
N ARG A 81 -11.96 -5.82 18.67
CA ARG A 81 -12.66 -6.69 17.71
C ARG A 81 -13.28 -5.80 16.62
N PRO A 82 -13.18 -6.14 15.34
CA PRO A 82 -14.09 -5.62 14.33
C PRO A 82 -15.39 -6.43 14.37
N THR A 83 -16.52 -5.78 14.65
CA THR A 83 -17.85 -6.35 14.43
C THR A 83 -18.42 -5.78 13.14
N TYR A 84 -18.57 -6.64 12.15
CA TYR A 84 -19.60 -6.47 11.11
C TYR A 84 -20.96 -6.51 11.81
N GLU A 85 -21.86 -5.59 11.49
CA GLU A 85 -23.30 -5.77 11.71
C GLU A 85 -24.07 -5.33 10.45
N GLU A 86 -24.77 -6.29 9.87
CA GLU A 86 -25.91 -6.04 8.98
C GLU A 86 -27.06 -5.44 9.80
N GLY A 87 -27.95 -4.66 9.18
CA GLY A 87 -28.97 -3.91 9.90
C GLY A 87 -30.19 -4.73 10.34
N ALA A 88 -30.80 -4.33 11.46
CA ALA A 88 -32.23 -4.54 11.74
C ALA A 88 -32.76 -3.54 12.78
N ASP A 89 -33.96 -3.01 12.52
CA ASP A 89 -34.95 -2.41 13.43
C ASP A 89 -34.53 -1.70 14.73
N MET A 90 -34.60 -0.35 14.70
CA MET A 90 -34.82 0.45 15.90
C MET A 90 -36.28 0.31 16.40
N ARG A 91 -36.47 -0.21 17.62
CA ARG A 91 -37.66 0.08 18.44
C ARG A 91 -37.28 0.65 19.80
N LEU A 92 -37.90 1.81 20.10
CA LEU A 92 -37.76 2.52 21.37
C LEU A 92 -38.21 1.66 22.56
N ARG A 93 -37.45 1.71 23.67
CA ARG A 93 -38.03 2.08 24.97
C ARG A 93 -37.01 2.46 26.06
N SER A 94 -37.48 3.33 26.94
CA SER A 94 -36.84 3.87 28.13
C SER A 94 -36.70 2.86 29.28
N GLY A 95 -35.68 3.00 30.13
CA GLY A 95 -35.61 2.28 31.42
C GLY A 95 -34.43 2.69 32.29
N TRP A 96 -34.71 3.31 33.44
CA TRP A 96 -33.74 3.65 34.49
C TRP A 96 -33.07 2.41 35.08
N PHE A 97 -31.82 2.52 35.54
CA PHE A 97 -31.25 1.58 36.51
C PHE A 97 -30.35 2.27 37.55
N HIS A 98 -30.43 1.78 38.78
CA HIS A 98 -29.49 2.03 39.87
C HIS A 98 -29.06 0.67 40.44
N PHE A 99 -27.79 0.60 40.88
CA PHE A 99 -27.23 -0.38 41.82
C PHE A 99 -27.55 -1.87 41.65
N LEU A 100 -26.50 -2.66 41.40
CA LEU A 100 -26.16 -3.76 42.31
C LEU A 100 -24.68 -4.17 42.18
N LEU A 101 -24.02 -4.36 43.32
CA LEU A 101 -22.72 -4.99 43.46
C LEU A 101 -22.83 -6.51 43.24
N PHE A 102 -21.87 -7.11 42.54
CA PHE A 102 -21.58 -8.54 42.69
C PHE A 102 -20.07 -8.80 42.58
N LEU A 103 -19.53 -9.60 43.51
CA LEU A 103 -18.15 -10.07 43.49
C LEU A 103 -17.95 -11.12 42.38
N TRP A 104 -16.75 -11.16 41.79
CA TRP A 104 -16.24 -12.34 41.10
C TRP A 104 -14.79 -12.60 41.52
N PRO A 105 -14.41 -13.84 41.92
CA PRO A 105 -13.09 -14.12 42.46
C PRO A 105 -11.98 -14.34 41.42
N VAL A 106 -10.76 -14.29 41.94
CA VAL A 106 -9.42 -14.53 41.35
C VAL A 106 -9.40 -15.59 40.23
N LEU A 107 -8.87 -15.19 39.07
CA LEU A 107 -8.50 -16.07 37.96
C LEU A 107 -7.00 -16.38 38.04
N ALA A 108 -6.65 -17.64 38.32
CA ALA A 108 -5.26 -18.09 38.32
C ALA A 108 -4.75 -18.24 36.88
N THR A 109 -3.74 -17.46 36.50
CA THR A 109 -3.10 -17.57 35.18
C THR A 109 -2.13 -18.74 35.15
N VAL A 110 -2.53 -19.85 34.52
CA VAL A 110 -1.59 -20.90 34.09
C VAL A 110 -0.85 -20.38 32.85
N SER A 111 0.38 -19.92 33.03
CA SER A 111 1.27 -19.57 31.92
C SER A 111 1.77 -20.86 31.26
N LEU A 112 1.07 -21.31 30.21
CA LEU A 112 1.58 -22.36 29.34
C LEU A 112 2.69 -21.75 28.46
N SER A 113 3.94 -22.15 28.72
CA SER A 113 5.07 -21.82 27.86
C SER A 113 4.90 -22.55 26.52
N ALA A 114 4.36 -21.86 25.51
CA ALA A 114 4.32 -22.37 24.15
C ALA A 114 5.74 -22.43 23.60
N GLN A 115 6.35 -23.61 23.63
CA GLN A 115 7.62 -23.89 22.99
C GLN A 115 7.36 -23.88 21.47
N GLU A 116 7.98 -22.96 20.73
CA GLU A 116 7.82 -22.82 19.27
C GLU A 116 8.45 -24.00 18.53
N GLY A 117 7.75 -25.15 18.56
CA GLY A 117 8.07 -26.32 17.77
C GLY A 117 7.69 -26.12 16.30
N MET A 118 8.53 -26.60 15.40
CA MET A 118 8.25 -26.64 13.97
C MET A 118 6.96 -27.42 13.71
N ILE A 119 6.02 -26.83 12.97
CA ILE A 119 4.74 -27.47 12.62
C ILE A 119 4.94 -28.26 11.32
N PRO A 120 4.78 -29.61 11.33
CA PRO A 120 4.82 -30.40 10.10
C PRO A 120 3.60 -30.07 9.21
N GLY A 121 3.88 -29.68 7.97
CA GLY A 121 2.90 -29.40 6.93
C GLY A 121 2.58 -30.64 6.10
N SER A 122 1.48 -30.56 5.36
CA SER A 122 1.14 -31.56 4.33
C SER A 122 2.02 -31.41 3.09
N ALA A 123 2.12 -32.47 2.28
CA ALA A 123 2.76 -32.42 0.98
C ALA A 123 2.16 -31.30 0.11
N LEU A 124 3.01 -30.43 -0.45
CA LEU A 124 2.63 -29.21 -1.13
C LEU A 124 3.08 -29.21 -2.58
N GLY A 125 2.10 -29.30 -3.49
CA GLY A 125 2.33 -29.11 -4.93
C GLY A 125 2.48 -27.64 -5.31
N LEU A 126 3.25 -27.34 -6.36
CA LEU A 126 3.45 -25.97 -6.84
C LEU A 126 2.14 -25.30 -7.32
N GLN A 127 1.24 -26.06 -7.95
CA GLN A 127 -0.09 -25.57 -8.33
C GLN A 127 -0.92 -25.22 -7.08
N GLN A 128 -1.00 -26.12 -6.11
CA GLN A 128 -1.69 -25.90 -4.83
C GLN A 128 -1.11 -24.71 -4.06
N ALA A 129 0.22 -24.51 -4.11
CA ALA A 129 0.90 -23.35 -3.55
C ALA A 129 0.45 -22.04 -4.24
N ALA A 130 0.37 -22.03 -5.58
CA ALA A 130 -0.09 -20.87 -6.35
C ALA A 130 -1.56 -20.53 -6.07
N GLU A 131 -2.44 -21.54 -6.03
CA GLU A 131 -3.85 -21.39 -5.68
C GLU A 131 -4.04 -20.91 -4.24
N THR A 132 -3.28 -21.45 -3.29
CA THR A 132 -3.30 -21.02 -1.88
C THR A 132 -2.87 -19.56 -1.73
N ALA A 133 -1.80 -19.14 -2.43
CA ALA A 133 -1.37 -17.75 -2.43
C ALA A 133 -2.44 -16.83 -3.03
N LEU A 134 -3.00 -17.18 -4.20
CA LEU A 134 -4.05 -16.39 -4.86
C LEU A 134 -5.31 -16.24 -3.99
N ALA A 135 -5.66 -17.26 -3.20
CA ALA A 135 -6.84 -17.25 -2.33
C ALA A 135 -6.63 -16.58 -0.95
N LYS A 136 -5.39 -16.58 -0.40
CA LYS A 136 -5.13 -16.15 0.98
C LYS A 136 -4.18 -14.96 1.14
N ASN A 137 -3.40 -14.61 0.12
CA ASN A 137 -2.41 -13.55 0.25
C ASN A 137 -3.11 -12.18 0.44
N PRO A 138 -2.78 -11.39 1.49
CA PRO A 138 -3.41 -10.09 1.73
C PRO A 138 -3.32 -9.09 0.56
N MET A 139 -2.32 -9.23 -0.31
CA MET A 139 -2.22 -8.43 -1.54
C MET A 139 -3.42 -8.63 -2.47
N MET A 140 -3.95 -9.85 -2.55
CA MET A 140 -5.12 -10.15 -3.40
C MET A 140 -6.41 -9.56 -2.83
N ALA A 141 -6.58 -9.54 -1.51
CA ALA A 141 -7.72 -8.86 -0.87
C ALA A 141 -7.70 -7.33 -1.10
N ALA A 142 -6.51 -6.72 -1.15
CA ALA A 142 -6.36 -5.31 -1.49
C ALA A 142 -6.69 -5.04 -2.98
N VAL A 143 -6.32 -5.96 -3.88
CA VAL A 143 -6.67 -5.92 -5.30
C VAL A 143 -8.18 -6.04 -5.51
N GLU A 144 -8.83 -7.01 -4.87
CA GLU A 144 -10.29 -7.22 -4.91
C GLU A 144 -11.03 -5.98 -4.39
N SER A 145 -10.59 -5.42 -3.26
CA SER A 145 -11.11 -4.15 -2.74
C SER A 145 -10.98 -3.00 -3.75
N GLY A 146 -9.88 -2.96 -4.51
CA GLY A 146 -9.67 -2.00 -5.60
C GLY A 146 -10.65 -2.17 -6.76
N GLN A 147 -10.99 -3.41 -7.13
CA GLN A 147 -12.02 -3.70 -8.13
C GLN A 147 -13.42 -3.26 -7.64
N LEU A 148 -13.77 -3.56 -6.38
CA LEU A 148 -15.03 -3.11 -5.77
C LEU A 148 -15.16 -1.58 -5.74
N VAL A 149 -14.07 -0.86 -5.44
CA VAL A 149 -14.03 0.61 -5.50
C VAL A 149 -14.26 1.12 -6.92
N ALA A 150 -13.68 0.49 -7.94
CA ALA A 150 -13.88 0.89 -9.33
C ALA A 150 -15.34 0.65 -9.80
N GLY A 151 -15.94 -0.49 -9.43
CA GLY A 151 -17.35 -0.78 -9.69
C GLY A 151 -18.29 0.24 -9.01
N ALA A 152 -18.04 0.56 -7.73
CA ALA A 152 -18.81 1.59 -7.01
C ALA A 152 -18.68 2.99 -7.63
N GLN A 153 -17.49 3.36 -8.16
CA GLN A 153 -17.29 4.61 -8.90
C GLN A 153 -18.06 4.64 -10.23
N LEU A 154 -18.25 3.49 -10.88
CA LEU A 154 -19.09 3.37 -12.06
C LEU A 154 -20.58 3.52 -11.72
N GLU A 155 -21.04 2.94 -10.61
CA GLU A 155 -22.39 3.16 -10.11
C GLU A 155 -22.63 4.63 -9.75
N GLU A 156 -21.70 5.29 -9.05
CA GLU A 156 -21.76 6.73 -8.75
C GLU A 156 -21.83 7.58 -10.03
N ALA A 157 -20.97 7.28 -11.02
CA ALA A 157 -20.96 7.99 -12.29
C ALA A 157 -22.29 7.81 -13.06
N ARG A 158 -22.89 6.62 -13.02
CA ARG A 158 -24.21 6.31 -13.60
C ARG A 158 -25.34 7.02 -12.84
N ALA A 159 -25.27 7.10 -11.52
CA ALA A 159 -26.22 7.85 -10.68
C ALA A 159 -26.25 9.34 -11.03
N GLY A 160 -25.18 9.90 -11.62
CA GLY A 160 -25.17 11.26 -12.19
C GLY A 160 -26.21 11.52 -13.30
N ARG A 161 -26.89 10.50 -13.83
CA ARG A 161 -28.06 10.64 -14.74
C ARG A 161 -29.40 10.72 -14.02
N LEU A 162 -29.44 10.34 -12.74
CA LEU A 162 -30.68 10.28 -11.96
C LEU A 162 -31.06 11.67 -11.43
N PRO A 163 -32.36 11.91 -11.13
CA PRO A 163 -32.75 13.14 -10.46
C PRO A 163 -32.25 13.15 -9.01
N GLY A 164 -31.65 14.27 -8.60
CA GLY A 164 -31.32 14.54 -7.20
C GLY A 164 -32.52 15.12 -6.47
N LEU A 165 -32.83 14.60 -5.28
CA LEU A 165 -33.86 15.12 -4.37
C LEU A 165 -33.18 15.67 -3.11
N GLN A 166 -33.43 16.94 -2.80
CA GLN A 166 -32.84 17.64 -1.67
C GLN A 166 -33.92 18.26 -0.80
N PHE A 167 -34.02 17.82 0.46
CA PHE A 167 -34.73 18.57 1.49
C PHE A 167 -33.81 19.66 2.07
N SER A 168 -34.36 20.84 2.32
CA SER A 168 -33.68 21.97 2.96
C SER A 168 -34.63 22.68 3.91
N GLU A 169 -34.21 22.90 5.15
CA GLU A 169 -34.89 23.74 6.13
C GLU A 169 -34.06 25.01 6.35
N THR A 170 -34.69 26.19 6.22
CA THR A 170 -34.00 27.49 6.34
C THR A 170 -34.76 28.41 7.28
N TYR A 171 -34.18 28.71 8.44
CA TYR A 171 -34.63 29.80 9.31
C TYR A 171 -33.94 31.11 8.91
N THR A 172 -34.73 32.16 8.67
CA THR A 172 -34.22 33.53 8.48
C THR A 172 -35.04 34.50 9.33
N ASN A 173 -34.37 35.45 9.97
CA ASN A 173 -35.02 36.55 10.67
C ASN A 173 -34.42 37.87 10.17
N SER A 174 -35.26 38.76 9.65
CA SER A 174 -34.81 40.00 9.01
C SER A 174 -35.93 41.05 9.00
N ASN A 175 -35.52 42.32 9.03
CA ASN A 175 -36.37 43.51 8.83
C ASN A 175 -36.15 44.16 7.46
N ASN A 176 -35.47 43.48 6.52
CA ASN A 176 -35.34 44.00 5.16
C ASN A 176 -36.74 44.14 4.51
N PRO A 177 -37.12 45.33 3.98
CA PRO A 177 -38.43 45.59 3.38
C PRO A 177 -38.97 44.50 2.44
N VAL A 178 -38.15 44.09 1.46
CA VAL A 178 -38.55 43.09 0.45
C VAL A 178 -38.68 41.70 1.08
N PHE A 179 -37.79 41.34 2.00
CA PHE A 179 -37.86 40.08 2.73
C PHE A 179 -39.11 39.99 3.62
N VAL A 180 -39.44 41.05 4.37
CA VAL A 180 -40.61 41.05 5.25
C VAL A 180 -41.91 40.99 4.43
N PHE A 181 -41.99 41.79 3.36
CA PHE A 181 -43.12 41.78 2.42
C PHE A 181 -43.32 40.40 1.79
N GLY A 182 -42.26 39.82 1.22
CA GLY A 182 -42.28 38.49 0.61
C GLY A 182 -42.62 37.39 1.61
N SER A 183 -41.99 37.40 2.80
CA SER A 183 -42.27 36.41 3.85
C SER A 183 -43.71 36.48 4.34
N LEU A 184 -44.33 37.66 4.44
CA LEU A 184 -45.74 37.78 4.81
C LEU A 184 -46.68 37.20 3.75
N LEU A 185 -46.35 37.34 2.46
CA LEU A 185 -47.08 36.71 1.36
C LEU A 185 -46.89 35.20 1.36
N GLU A 186 -45.65 34.71 1.40
CA GLU A 186 -45.31 33.29 1.42
C GLU A 186 -45.83 32.57 2.69
N GLN A 187 -45.99 33.26 3.82
CA GLN A 187 -46.63 32.72 5.02
C GLN A 187 -48.16 32.73 4.98
N GLY A 188 -48.78 33.31 3.95
CA GLY A 188 -50.24 33.50 3.88
C GLY A 188 -50.78 34.50 4.92
N ARG A 189 -49.93 35.42 5.40
CA ARG A 189 -50.22 36.36 6.51
C ARG A 189 -50.33 37.83 6.08
N PHE A 190 -50.30 38.09 4.77
CA PHE A 190 -50.43 39.43 4.20
C PHE A 190 -51.89 39.91 4.21
N GLY A 191 -52.15 41.12 4.70
CA GLY A 191 -53.49 41.71 4.76
C GLY A 191 -53.51 43.23 4.53
N PRO A 192 -54.69 43.88 4.58
CA PRO A 192 -54.85 45.30 4.26
C PRO A 192 -53.92 46.24 5.03
N GLN A 193 -53.65 45.94 6.31
CA GLN A 193 -52.72 46.67 7.17
C GLN A 193 -51.28 46.70 6.65
N ASN A 194 -50.89 45.76 5.79
CA ASN A 194 -49.55 45.67 5.22
C ASN A 194 -49.34 46.57 3.99
N PHE A 195 -50.36 47.31 3.54
CA PHE A 195 -50.23 48.34 2.48
C PHE A 195 -49.82 49.73 3.00
N ALA A 196 -49.63 49.91 4.31
CA ALA A 196 -49.16 51.18 4.87
C ALA A 196 -47.72 51.48 4.40
N ILE A 197 -47.54 52.57 3.66
CA ILE A 197 -46.27 52.92 2.97
C ILE A 197 -45.09 53.01 3.95
N ASP A 198 -45.28 53.62 5.12
CA ASP A 198 -44.22 53.73 6.13
C ASP A 198 -43.81 52.37 6.69
N ALA A 199 -44.78 51.47 6.91
CA ALA A 199 -44.53 50.11 7.38
C ALA A 199 -43.91 49.20 6.28
N LEU A 200 -44.16 49.50 5.00
CA LEU A 200 -43.47 48.84 3.88
C LEU A 200 -42.00 49.27 3.79
N ASN A 201 -41.71 50.56 4.01
CA ASN A 201 -40.35 51.09 3.95
C ASN A 201 -39.54 50.82 5.23
N GLN A 202 -40.19 50.70 6.39
CA GLN A 202 -39.56 50.47 7.70
C GLN A 202 -40.30 49.39 8.52
N PRO A 203 -40.35 48.12 8.07
CA PRO A 203 -41.02 47.07 8.80
C PRO A 203 -40.24 46.65 10.07
N GLY A 204 -40.97 46.10 11.04
CA GLY A 204 -40.37 45.27 12.09
C GLY A 204 -39.79 43.98 11.51
N SER A 205 -38.91 43.31 12.26
CA SER A 205 -38.35 42.04 11.81
C SER A 205 -39.39 40.91 11.83
N ILE A 206 -39.27 39.98 10.90
CA ILE A 206 -40.07 38.76 10.84
C ILE A 206 -39.18 37.52 10.78
N SER A 207 -39.60 36.45 11.44
CA SER A 207 -39.05 35.11 11.24
C SER A 207 -39.76 34.40 10.10
N ASN A 208 -38.99 33.72 9.24
CA ASN A 208 -39.49 32.75 8.29
C ASN A 208 -38.71 31.43 8.44
N PHE A 209 -39.44 30.34 8.64
CA PHE A 209 -38.96 28.97 8.46
C PHE A 209 -39.43 28.52 7.08
N ARG A 210 -38.49 28.21 6.18
CA ARG A 210 -38.78 27.72 4.84
C ARG A 210 -38.32 26.27 4.72
N SER A 211 -39.28 25.35 4.79
CA SER A 211 -39.10 23.94 4.47
C SER A 211 -39.26 23.78 2.97
N ALA A 212 -38.26 23.25 2.27
CA ALA A 212 -38.33 23.08 0.82
C ALA A 212 -37.80 21.71 0.37
N LEU A 213 -38.50 21.10 -0.57
CA LEU A 213 -38.12 19.89 -1.27
C LEU A 213 -37.78 20.24 -2.72
N ASN A 214 -36.52 20.06 -3.10
CA ASN A 214 -35.98 20.46 -4.39
C ASN A 214 -35.57 19.23 -5.19
N LEU A 215 -36.23 19.02 -6.33
CA LEU A 215 -35.91 17.99 -7.31
C LEU A 215 -35.11 18.63 -8.47
N ARG A 216 -33.97 18.06 -8.84
CA ARG A 216 -33.19 18.49 -10.02
C ARG A 216 -32.88 17.29 -10.91
N LEU A 217 -33.30 17.35 -12.18
CA LEU A 217 -33.02 16.35 -13.19
C LEU A 217 -32.07 16.93 -14.26
N PRO A 218 -30.80 16.49 -14.33
CA PRO A 218 -29.90 16.88 -15.41
C PRO A 218 -30.31 16.19 -16.73
N VAL A 219 -30.85 16.94 -17.69
CA VAL A 219 -31.25 16.40 -19.00
C VAL A 219 -30.07 16.36 -19.96
N PHE A 220 -29.29 17.44 -20.01
CA PHE A 220 -28.08 17.49 -20.82
C PHE A 220 -27.03 18.39 -20.17
N ASN A 221 -25.96 17.80 -19.63
CA ASN A 221 -24.94 18.53 -18.90
C ASN A 221 -23.60 18.61 -19.65
N ARG A 222 -23.62 19.11 -20.90
CA ARG A 222 -22.37 19.33 -21.69
C ARG A 222 -21.54 18.05 -21.87
N SER A 223 -22.23 16.92 -22.01
CA SER A 223 -21.70 15.56 -22.04
C SER A 223 -20.81 15.18 -20.84
N GLN A 224 -20.84 15.92 -19.72
CA GLN A 224 -19.97 15.66 -18.56
C GLN A 224 -20.32 14.31 -17.90
N VAL A 225 -21.60 13.98 -17.71
CA VAL A 225 -21.97 12.70 -17.08
C VAL A 225 -21.66 11.51 -17.98
N SER A 226 -21.95 11.58 -19.29
CA SER A 226 -21.53 10.51 -20.21
C SER A 226 -20.01 10.37 -20.30
N GLY A 227 -19.25 11.46 -20.19
CA GLY A 227 -17.78 11.43 -20.10
C GLY A 227 -17.29 10.77 -18.82
N ARG A 228 -17.86 11.10 -17.66
CA ARG A 228 -17.54 10.48 -16.36
C ARG A 228 -17.89 9.00 -16.31
N ILE A 229 -19.06 8.59 -16.82
CA ILE A 229 -19.43 7.18 -16.94
C ILE A 229 -18.38 6.43 -17.76
N ALA A 230 -18.04 6.95 -18.95
CA ALA A 230 -17.03 6.31 -19.80
C ALA A 230 -15.61 6.36 -19.21
N GLN A 231 -15.29 7.29 -18.29
CA GLN A 231 -14.04 7.25 -17.51
C GLN A 231 -14.08 6.19 -16.41
N ALA A 232 -15.22 5.99 -15.74
CA ALA A 232 -15.37 4.94 -14.73
C ALA A 232 -15.38 3.54 -15.36
N GLU A 233 -15.98 3.36 -16.55
CA GLU A 233 -15.91 2.11 -17.34
C GLU A 233 -14.48 1.78 -17.81
N ILE A 234 -13.65 2.80 -18.06
CA ILE A 234 -12.20 2.63 -18.29
C ILE A 234 -11.47 2.33 -16.97
N GLY A 235 -11.87 2.98 -15.86
CA GLY A 235 -11.31 2.75 -14.53
C GLY A 235 -11.53 1.32 -14.01
N GLU A 236 -12.69 0.74 -14.28
CA GLU A 236 -13.01 -0.67 -14.02
C GLU A 236 -12.07 -1.61 -14.80
N GLN A 237 -11.90 -1.40 -16.11
CA GLN A 237 -10.93 -2.15 -16.92
C GLN A 237 -9.48 -1.96 -16.45
N VAL A 238 -9.11 -0.79 -15.93
CA VAL A 238 -7.79 -0.57 -15.31
C VAL A 238 -7.65 -1.38 -14.02
N ALA A 239 -8.70 -1.46 -13.19
CA ALA A 239 -8.69 -2.27 -11.97
C ALA A 239 -8.58 -3.78 -12.29
N GLU A 240 -9.29 -4.28 -13.30
CA GLU A 240 -9.14 -5.65 -13.82
C GLU A 240 -7.71 -5.92 -14.32
N THR A 241 -7.14 -4.98 -15.07
CA THR A 241 -5.78 -5.06 -15.61
C THR A 241 -4.74 -5.11 -14.48
N VAL A 242 -4.90 -4.28 -13.44
CA VAL A 242 -4.07 -4.31 -12.22
C VAL A 242 -4.23 -5.63 -11.47
N ALA A 243 -5.44 -6.20 -11.44
CA ALA A 243 -5.67 -7.50 -10.83
C ALA A 243 -4.94 -8.63 -11.55
N GLU A 244 -4.96 -8.68 -12.88
CA GLU A 244 -4.17 -9.67 -13.63
C GLU A 244 -2.66 -9.49 -13.43
N MET A 245 -2.15 -8.25 -13.42
CA MET A 245 -0.75 -7.97 -13.11
C MET A 245 -0.36 -8.53 -11.72
N ALA A 246 -1.19 -8.30 -10.70
CA ALA A 246 -0.97 -8.81 -9.36
C ALA A 246 -1.03 -10.36 -9.30
N ARG A 247 -1.95 -10.99 -10.02
CA ARG A 247 -2.05 -12.46 -10.13
C ARG A 247 -0.79 -13.06 -10.76
N GLN A 248 -0.29 -12.48 -11.86
CA GLN A 248 0.95 -12.93 -12.51
C GLN A 248 2.18 -12.73 -11.62
N GLN A 249 2.31 -11.56 -10.99
CA GLN A 249 3.42 -11.27 -10.08
C GLN A 249 3.41 -12.17 -8.84
N LEU A 250 2.23 -12.52 -8.30
CA LEU A 250 2.10 -13.43 -7.17
C LEU A 250 2.48 -14.87 -7.57
N ARG A 251 2.03 -15.36 -8.74
CA ARG A 251 2.46 -16.67 -9.27
C ARG A 251 3.97 -16.73 -9.46
N PHE A 252 4.60 -15.67 -9.98
CA PHE A 252 6.06 -15.58 -10.07
C PHE A 252 6.72 -15.64 -8.67
N GLY A 253 6.20 -14.90 -7.70
CA GLY A 253 6.67 -14.93 -6.32
C GLY A 253 6.56 -16.31 -5.66
N VAL A 254 5.48 -17.06 -5.94
CA VAL A 254 5.32 -18.46 -5.50
C VAL A 254 6.38 -19.36 -6.16
N VAL A 255 6.55 -19.29 -7.48
CA VAL A 255 7.56 -20.08 -8.21
C VAL A 255 8.97 -19.78 -7.67
N GLN A 256 9.29 -18.52 -7.44
CA GLN A 256 10.56 -18.08 -6.86
C GLN A 256 10.78 -18.64 -5.43
N ALA A 257 9.80 -18.50 -4.54
CA ALA A 257 9.93 -18.97 -3.17
C ALA A 257 9.94 -20.50 -3.05
N TYR A 258 9.13 -21.19 -3.85
CA TYR A 258 9.03 -22.65 -3.87
C TYR A 258 10.35 -23.30 -4.31
N PHE A 259 10.90 -22.90 -5.45
CA PHE A 259 12.21 -23.39 -5.89
C PHE A 259 13.38 -22.82 -5.05
N GLY A 260 13.18 -21.67 -4.40
CA GLY A 260 14.13 -21.11 -3.42
C GLY A 260 14.33 -22.03 -2.20
N VAL A 261 13.26 -22.67 -1.71
CA VAL A 261 13.37 -23.74 -0.68
C VAL A 261 14.15 -24.92 -1.23
N GLN A 262 13.80 -25.46 -2.40
CA GLN A 262 14.50 -26.61 -3.01
C GLN A 262 16.01 -26.35 -3.20
N VAL A 263 16.39 -25.11 -3.55
CA VAL A 263 17.80 -24.69 -3.61
C VAL A 263 18.47 -24.67 -2.24
N ALA A 264 17.78 -24.13 -1.22
CA ALA A 264 18.32 -24.06 0.13
C ALA A 264 18.49 -25.46 0.75
N GLU A 265 17.57 -26.39 0.47
CA GLU A 265 17.68 -27.80 0.86
C GLU A 265 18.86 -28.48 0.16
N ALA A 266 18.97 -28.36 -1.16
CA ALA A 266 20.10 -28.92 -1.91
C ALA A 266 21.46 -28.34 -1.47
N ARG A 267 21.52 -27.03 -1.15
CA ARG A 267 22.73 -26.41 -0.59
C ARG A 267 23.04 -26.94 0.81
N LYS A 268 22.04 -27.06 1.69
CA LYS A 268 22.23 -27.64 3.02
C LYS A 268 22.75 -29.08 2.92
N GLN A 269 22.17 -29.90 2.03
CA GLN A 269 22.64 -31.26 1.79
C GLN A 269 24.11 -31.31 1.35
N VAL A 270 24.53 -30.47 0.39
CA VAL A 270 25.94 -30.42 -0.04
C VAL A 270 26.87 -29.97 1.10
N SER A 271 26.43 -29.05 1.98
CA SER A 271 27.20 -28.68 3.18
C SER A 271 27.23 -29.79 4.24
N ASP A 272 26.13 -30.52 4.44
CA ASP A 272 26.07 -31.68 5.36
C ASP A 272 27.03 -32.78 4.89
N GLU A 273 26.98 -33.14 3.60
CA GLU A 273 27.90 -34.10 2.97
C GLU A 273 29.37 -33.66 3.10
N ALA A 274 29.66 -32.36 2.94
CA ALA A 274 31.01 -31.82 3.10
C ALA A 274 31.51 -31.94 4.54
N VAL A 275 30.67 -31.67 5.55
CA VAL A 275 31.01 -31.86 6.96
C VAL A 275 31.27 -33.33 7.25
N THR A 276 30.32 -34.23 6.95
CA THR A 276 30.46 -35.67 7.22
C THR A 276 31.68 -36.28 6.52
N SER A 277 31.94 -35.90 5.26
CA SER A 277 33.12 -36.36 4.52
C SER A 277 34.44 -35.88 5.13
N THR A 278 34.45 -34.69 5.76
CA THR A 278 35.66 -34.11 6.36
C THR A 278 35.89 -34.63 7.78
N GLU A 279 34.82 -34.91 8.55
CA GLU A 279 34.90 -35.55 9.86
C GLU A 279 35.58 -36.92 9.77
N ALA A 280 35.19 -37.75 8.78
CA ALA A 280 35.81 -39.04 8.52
C ALA A 280 37.28 -38.95 8.07
N GLU A 281 37.70 -37.83 7.46
CA GLU A 281 39.10 -37.60 7.06
C GLU A 281 39.94 -37.09 8.25
N VAL A 282 39.38 -36.22 9.11
CA VAL A 282 40.01 -35.81 10.39
C VAL A 282 40.25 -37.02 11.29
N GLU A 283 39.26 -37.91 11.43
CA GLU A 283 39.39 -39.13 12.24
C GLU A 283 40.52 -40.03 11.72
N ARG A 284 40.57 -40.29 10.41
CA ARG A 284 41.66 -41.05 9.78
C ARG A 284 43.03 -40.39 9.98
N LEU A 285 43.13 -39.06 9.86
CA LEU A 285 44.39 -38.35 10.07
C LEU A 285 44.82 -38.35 11.54
N ARG A 286 43.89 -38.40 12.49
CA ARG A 286 44.20 -38.53 13.92
C ARG A 286 44.83 -39.89 14.24
N ASP A 287 44.27 -40.99 13.73
CA ASP A 287 44.86 -42.34 13.87
C ASP A 287 46.26 -42.43 13.25
N LEU A 288 46.45 -41.79 12.09
CA LEU A 288 47.76 -41.71 11.44
C LEU A 288 48.75 -40.83 12.21
N PHE A 289 48.29 -39.80 12.92
CA PHE A 289 49.12 -38.94 13.75
C PHE A 289 49.59 -39.64 15.02
N GLU A 290 48.67 -40.33 15.71
CA GLU A 290 48.99 -41.14 16.91
C GLU A 290 49.96 -42.29 16.59
N THR A 291 49.90 -42.84 15.37
CA THR A 291 50.85 -43.84 14.88
C THR A 291 52.13 -43.26 14.26
N GLY A 292 52.33 -41.93 14.32
CA GLY A 292 53.53 -41.24 13.82
C GLY A 292 53.71 -41.24 12.30
N ARG A 293 52.63 -41.50 11.55
CA ARG A 293 52.63 -41.64 10.08
C ARG A 293 52.28 -40.34 9.34
N VAL A 294 51.71 -39.35 10.03
CA VAL A 294 51.41 -38.02 9.49
C VAL A 294 51.89 -36.94 10.45
N VAL A 295 52.13 -35.72 9.94
CA VAL A 295 52.61 -34.59 10.75
C VAL A 295 51.45 -33.76 11.32
N ALA A 296 51.67 -33.15 12.49
CA ALA A 296 50.65 -32.36 13.18
C ALA A 296 50.05 -31.22 12.33
N SER A 297 50.84 -30.63 11.42
CA SER A 297 50.38 -29.57 10.52
C SER A 297 49.31 -30.03 9.52
N GLU A 298 49.28 -31.31 9.15
CA GLU A 298 48.26 -31.83 8.22
C GLU A 298 46.94 -32.13 8.94
N LEU A 299 47.01 -32.70 10.16
CA LEU A 299 45.85 -32.85 11.03
C LEU A 299 45.21 -31.49 11.34
N LEU A 300 46.01 -30.50 11.76
CA LEU A 300 45.54 -29.14 12.04
C LEU A 300 44.93 -28.46 10.80
N ALA A 301 45.49 -28.68 9.60
CA ALA A 301 44.92 -28.15 8.36
C ALA A 301 43.53 -28.75 8.04
N MET A 302 43.35 -30.05 8.28
CA MET A 302 42.06 -30.72 8.10
C MET A 302 41.04 -30.30 9.18
N GLU A 303 41.47 -30.11 10.43
CA GLU A 303 40.60 -29.60 11.51
C GLU A 303 40.13 -28.16 11.24
N VAL A 304 40.96 -27.30 10.63
CA VAL A 304 40.56 -25.97 10.13
C VAL A 304 39.53 -26.09 9.00
N GLN A 305 39.74 -26.97 8.02
CA GLN A 305 38.76 -27.19 6.94
C GLN A 305 37.41 -27.68 7.48
N LEU A 306 37.42 -28.56 8.49
CA LEU A 306 36.21 -29.02 9.16
C LEU A 306 35.46 -27.86 9.84
N ALA A 307 36.17 -26.93 10.49
CA ALA A 307 35.57 -25.74 11.07
C ALA A 307 34.92 -24.85 9.98
N ASP A 308 35.59 -24.64 8.84
CA ASP A 308 35.07 -23.87 7.71
C ASP A 308 33.80 -24.51 7.10
N PHE A 309 33.78 -25.84 6.91
CA PHE A 309 32.58 -26.53 6.42
C PHE A 309 31.43 -26.53 7.44
N ARG A 310 31.71 -26.66 8.74
CA ARG A 310 30.70 -26.51 9.79
C ARG A 310 30.11 -25.10 9.82
N GLN A 311 30.91 -24.05 9.61
CA GLN A 311 30.40 -22.68 9.46
C GLN A 311 29.46 -22.55 8.25
N GLN A 312 29.82 -23.15 7.10
CA GLN A 312 28.97 -23.18 5.91
C GLN A 312 27.67 -23.97 6.11
N GLN A 313 27.71 -25.07 6.86
CA GLN A 313 26.54 -25.86 7.24
C GLN A 313 25.57 -25.06 8.13
N ILE A 314 26.08 -24.33 9.12
CA ILE A 314 25.28 -23.45 9.99
C ILE A 314 24.59 -22.37 9.15
N GLN A 315 25.32 -21.74 8.22
CA GLN A 315 24.73 -20.75 7.31
C GLN A 315 23.64 -21.37 6.42
N ALA A 316 23.90 -22.52 5.79
CA ALA A 316 22.93 -23.17 4.92
C ALA A 316 21.65 -23.61 5.67
N ALA A 317 21.76 -24.00 6.95
CA ALA A 317 20.61 -24.28 7.80
C ALA A 317 19.78 -23.01 8.10
N GLY A 318 20.42 -21.86 8.31
CA GLY A 318 19.76 -20.56 8.47
C GLY A 318 19.12 -20.05 7.18
N ASP A 319 19.78 -20.23 6.04
CA ASP A 319 19.26 -19.91 4.71
C ASP A 319 18.00 -20.74 4.40
N LEU A 320 17.99 -22.03 4.76
CA LEU A 320 16.82 -22.89 4.61
C LEU A 320 15.62 -22.44 5.46
N LEU A 321 15.84 -22.08 6.72
CA LEU A 321 14.77 -21.51 7.56
C LEU A 321 14.22 -20.21 6.96
N THR A 322 15.10 -19.37 6.39
CA THR A 322 14.73 -18.13 5.72
C THR A 322 13.94 -18.38 4.44
N ALA A 323 14.30 -19.40 3.65
CA ALA A 323 13.58 -19.80 2.45
C ALA A 323 12.15 -20.31 2.76
N TYR A 324 12.00 -21.13 3.81
CA TYR A 324 10.67 -21.55 4.28
C TYR A 324 9.84 -20.34 4.76
N ALA A 325 10.44 -19.41 5.52
CA ALA A 325 9.75 -18.19 5.95
C ALA A 325 9.30 -17.31 4.77
N ALA A 326 10.12 -17.21 3.71
CA ALA A 326 9.75 -16.51 2.47
C ALA A 326 8.57 -17.19 1.75
N LEU A 327 8.61 -18.52 1.59
CA LEU A 327 7.50 -19.29 1.00
C LEU A 327 6.21 -19.13 1.82
N ASN A 328 6.27 -19.31 3.14
CA ASN A 328 5.11 -19.18 4.03
C ASN A 328 4.54 -17.75 4.02
N THR A 329 5.39 -16.73 3.87
CA THR A 329 4.93 -15.33 3.69
C THR A 329 4.10 -15.16 2.42
N VAL A 330 4.54 -15.72 1.29
CA VAL A 330 3.79 -15.66 0.02
C VAL A 330 2.48 -16.47 0.09
N LEU A 331 2.48 -17.59 0.81
CA LEU A 331 1.31 -18.45 1.03
C LEU A 331 0.34 -17.95 2.12
N ALA A 332 0.69 -16.87 2.83
CA ALA A 332 -0.03 -16.39 4.02
C ALA A 332 -0.20 -17.48 5.11
N GLN A 333 0.87 -18.23 5.38
CA GLN A 333 0.97 -19.28 6.39
C GLN A 333 1.90 -18.88 7.55
N PRO A 334 1.86 -19.56 8.71
CA PRO A 334 2.83 -19.35 9.78
C PRO A 334 4.27 -19.52 9.30
N LEU A 335 5.17 -18.61 9.66
CA LEU A 335 6.50 -18.49 9.06
C LEU A 335 7.35 -19.77 9.16
N LEU A 336 7.18 -20.56 10.22
CA LEU A 336 7.99 -21.74 10.52
C LEU A 336 7.31 -23.08 10.16
N THR A 337 6.21 -23.07 9.40
CA THR A 337 5.60 -24.29 8.86
C THR A 337 6.55 -24.94 7.84
N ARG A 338 6.81 -26.24 8.00
CA ARG A 338 7.63 -27.02 7.05
C ARG A 338 6.75 -27.98 6.27
N SER A 339 6.49 -27.67 5.01
CA SER A 339 5.72 -28.48 4.08
C SER A 339 6.65 -29.27 3.16
N GLU A 340 6.40 -30.55 2.95
CA GLU A 340 7.17 -31.38 2.01
C GLU A 340 6.87 -30.96 0.56
N LEU A 341 7.90 -30.56 -0.20
CA LEU A 341 7.72 -30.02 -1.54
C LEU A 341 7.76 -31.13 -2.61
N THR A 342 6.62 -31.41 -3.23
CA THR A 342 6.46 -32.55 -4.15
C THR A 342 7.13 -32.36 -5.52
N VAL A 343 7.39 -31.12 -5.96
CA VAL A 343 8.03 -30.82 -7.24
C VAL A 343 9.52 -30.55 -7.03
N GLN A 344 10.38 -31.49 -7.41
CA GLN A 344 11.83 -31.35 -7.27
C GLN A 344 12.46 -30.47 -8.36
N LEU A 345 13.61 -29.85 -8.02
CA LEU A 345 14.46 -29.10 -8.97
C LEU A 345 15.27 -30.07 -9.85
N ALA A 346 14.57 -30.79 -10.73
CA ALA A 346 15.13 -31.76 -11.65
C ALA A 346 15.72 -31.09 -12.92
N GLU A 347 16.46 -31.87 -13.71
CA GLU A 347 16.95 -31.42 -15.01
C GLU A 347 15.84 -31.54 -16.06
N ARG A 348 15.53 -30.43 -16.73
CA ARG A 348 14.32 -30.31 -17.55
C ARG A 348 14.54 -29.44 -18.78
N ALA A 349 13.97 -29.82 -19.92
CA ALA A 349 14.02 -29.03 -21.15
C ALA A 349 12.82 -28.07 -21.25
N PHE A 350 13.02 -26.79 -20.93
CA PHE A 350 12.05 -25.74 -21.23
C PHE A 350 12.24 -25.27 -22.67
N LYS A 351 11.13 -24.92 -23.34
CA LYS A 351 11.13 -24.36 -24.70
C LYS A 351 10.45 -23.01 -24.68
N LEU A 352 11.13 -21.99 -25.19
CA LEU A 352 10.55 -20.68 -25.47
C LEU A 352 10.25 -20.54 -26.97
N PRO A 353 9.17 -19.85 -27.36
CA PRO A 353 8.98 -19.37 -28.73
C PRO A 353 10.12 -18.44 -29.18
N PRO A 354 10.27 -18.18 -30.49
CA PRO A 354 11.21 -17.21 -31.01
C PRO A 354 11.02 -15.81 -30.39
N LEU A 355 12.12 -15.07 -30.22
CA LEU A 355 12.12 -13.76 -29.56
C LEU A 355 11.09 -12.77 -30.13
N ASN A 356 10.93 -12.70 -31.45
CA ASN A 356 9.97 -11.79 -32.09
C ASN A 356 8.52 -12.16 -31.74
N GLU A 357 8.19 -13.46 -31.71
CA GLU A 357 6.87 -13.95 -31.32
C GLU A 357 6.58 -13.62 -29.84
N LEU A 358 7.58 -13.76 -28.96
CA LEU A 358 7.47 -13.36 -27.56
C LEU A 358 7.26 -11.84 -27.38
N ILE A 359 7.87 -11.01 -28.24
CA ILE A 359 7.66 -9.55 -28.23
C ILE A 359 6.24 -9.20 -28.68
N GLU A 360 5.74 -9.82 -29.75
CA GLU A 360 4.37 -9.62 -30.23
C GLU A 360 3.34 -10.09 -29.20
N GLN A 361 3.55 -11.26 -28.60
CA GLN A 361 2.74 -11.75 -27.48
C GLN A 361 2.78 -10.79 -26.29
N ALA A 362 3.95 -10.31 -25.86
CA ALA A 362 4.06 -9.36 -24.77
C ALA A 362 3.24 -8.08 -25.00
N LEU A 363 3.24 -7.53 -26.21
CA LEU A 363 2.45 -6.35 -26.56
C LEU A 363 0.94 -6.64 -26.71
N ALA A 364 0.55 -7.90 -26.87
CA ALA A 364 -0.86 -8.30 -26.91
C ALA A 364 -1.42 -8.63 -25.52
N SER A 365 -0.65 -9.30 -24.65
CA SER A 365 -1.12 -9.85 -23.37
C SER A 365 -0.60 -9.16 -22.11
N ARG A 366 0.41 -8.27 -22.15
CA ARG A 366 0.89 -7.64 -20.90
C ARG A 366 -0.10 -6.64 -20.31
N PRO A 367 -0.47 -6.80 -19.03
CA PRO A 367 -1.30 -5.83 -18.32
C PRO A 367 -0.75 -4.40 -18.36
N GLU A 368 0.56 -4.21 -18.23
CA GLU A 368 1.18 -2.87 -18.17
C GLU A 368 0.98 -2.10 -19.49
N TYR A 369 1.03 -2.79 -20.63
CA TYR A 369 0.72 -2.18 -21.93
C TYR A 369 -0.77 -1.87 -22.07
N ARG A 370 -1.65 -2.78 -21.66
CA ARG A 370 -3.11 -2.56 -21.66
C ARG A 370 -3.47 -1.34 -20.78
N GLN A 371 -2.83 -1.19 -19.63
CA GLN A 371 -3.01 -0.03 -18.75
C GLN A 371 -2.58 1.29 -19.43
N ALA A 372 -1.47 1.30 -20.16
CA ALA A 372 -1.01 2.48 -20.89
C ALA A 372 -1.93 2.86 -22.08
N VAL A 373 -2.55 1.87 -22.73
CA VAL A 373 -3.62 2.08 -23.72
C VAL A 373 -4.85 2.69 -23.05
N LEU A 374 -5.33 2.11 -21.94
CA LEU A 374 -6.50 2.61 -21.19
C LEU A 374 -6.30 4.04 -20.64
N GLU A 375 -5.12 4.39 -20.16
CA GLU A 375 -4.79 5.78 -19.76
C GLU A 375 -4.89 6.74 -20.96
N THR A 376 -4.49 6.31 -22.17
CA THR A 376 -4.64 7.11 -23.39
C THR A 376 -6.12 7.30 -23.77
N GLU A 377 -6.95 6.26 -23.60
CA GLU A 377 -8.41 6.34 -23.76
C GLU A 377 -9.05 7.28 -22.72
N LEU A 378 -8.60 7.24 -21.46
CA LEU A 378 -9.03 8.12 -20.37
C LEU A 378 -8.72 9.60 -20.68
N ARG A 379 -7.51 9.91 -21.17
CA ARG A 379 -7.17 11.27 -21.65
C ARG A 379 -7.95 11.69 -22.88
N GLN A 380 -8.37 10.74 -23.72
CA GLN A 380 -9.28 11.02 -24.82
C GLN A 380 -10.71 11.34 -24.33
N GLN A 381 -11.14 10.84 -23.16
CA GLN A 381 -12.35 11.35 -22.47
C GLN A 381 -12.14 12.77 -21.94
N ASP A 382 -11.00 13.09 -21.32
CA ASP A 382 -10.69 14.46 -20.85
C ASP A 382 -10.83 15.48 -21.99
N VAL A 383 -10.32 15.17 -23.18
CA VAL A 383 -10.47 16.01 -24.39
C VAL A 383 -11.94 16.15 -24.81
N ARG A 384 -12.73 15.07 -24.76
CA ARG A 384 -14.17 15.11 -25.09
C ARG A 384 -14.94 15.99 -24.09
N MET A 385 -14.72 15.81 -22.79
CA MET A 385 -15.36 16.62 -21.74
C MET A 385 -14.93 18.08 -21.79
N GLY A 386 -13.65 18.36 -22.07
CA GLY A 386 -13.14 19.72 -22.27
C GLY A 386 -13.82 20.42 -23.46
N ARG A 387 -14.01 19.72 -24.58
CA ARG A 387 -14.77 20.22 -25.73
C ARG A 387 -16.27 20.35 -25.44
N GLY A 388 -16.82 19.48 -24.58
CA GLY A 388 -18.21 19.57 -24.10
C GLY A 388 -18.54 20.92 -23.44
N GLN A 389 -17.56 21.60 -22.84
CA GLN A 389 -17.74 22.93 -22.22
C GLN A 389 -18.16 24.05 -23.18
N TYR A 390 -18.14 23.81 -24.50
CA TYR A 390 -18.70 24.72 -25.52
C TYR A 390 -20.20 24.54 -25.76
N LEU A 391 -20.84 23.54 -25.15
CA LEU A 391 -22.26 23.24 -25.29
C LEU A 391 -23.08 23.87 -24.14
N PRO A 392 -24.42 23.99 -24.27
CA PRO A 392 -25.29 24.43 -23.17
C PRO A 392 -25.51 23.32 -22.12
N ASP A 393 -25.95 23.73 -20.94
CA ASP A 393 -26.34 22.88 -19.80
C ASP A 393 -27.84 23.00 -19.55
N LEU A 394 -28.61 21.95 -19.82
CA LEU A 394 -30.07 21.88 -19.65
C LEU A 394 -30.41 21.01 -18.43
N ASN A 395 -31.16 21.61 -17.50
CA ASN A 395 -31.69 20.94 -16.30
C ASN A 395 -33.20 21.18 -16.23
N LEU A 396 -33.95 20.19 -15.76
CA LEU A 396 -35.29 20.40 -15.22
C LEU A 396 -35.21 20.51 -13.70
N PHE A 397 -36.08 21.32 -13.12
CA PHE A 397 -36.21 21.46 -11.68
C PHE A 397 -37.67 21.51 -11.25
N ALA A 398 -37.94 20.99 -10.07
CA ALA A 398 -39.16 21.24 -9.32
C ALA A 398 -38.79 21.61 -7.89
N SER A 399 -39.46 22.60 -7.32
CA SER A 399 -39.34 22.99 -5.92
C SER A 399 -40.75 23.00 -5.32
N PHE A 400 -40.90 22.41 -4.14
CA PHE A 400 -42.10 22.52 -3.32
C PHE A 400 -41.68 23.10 -1.98
N GLY A 401 -42.23 24.27 -1.63
CA GLY A 401 -41.90 25.02 -0.43
C GLY A 401 -43.08 25.13 0.53
N GLN A 402 -42.77 25.29 1.81
CA GLN A 402 -43.67 25.84 2.81
C GLN A 402 -42.93 26.92 3.58
N SER A 403 -43.50 28.13 3.63
CA SER A 403 -42.99 29.25 4.41
C SER A 403 -43.91 29.49 5.61
N SER A 404 -43.33 29.54 6.81
CA SER A 404 -44.06 29.56 8.07
C SER A 404 -43.41 30.51 9.09
N ARG A 405 -44.21 31.08 10.00
CA ARG A 405 -43.67 31.88 11.12
C ARG A 405 -43.02 30.97 12.18
N ASN A 406 -43.55 29.76 12.29
CA ASN A 406 -43.31 28.69 13.24
C ASN A 406 -43.62 27.37 12.53
N LEU A 407 -42.91 26.29 12.87
CA LEU A 407 -42.91 24.97 12.18
C LEU A 407 -44.27 24.25 12.04
N THR A 408 -45.38 24.87 12.45
CA THR A 408 -46.75 24.32 12.40
C THR A 408 -47.69 25.07 11.46
N ASP A 409 -47.45 26.35 11.18
CA ASP A 409 -48.44 27.24 10.52
C ASP A 409 -47.80 28.04 9.38
N GLY A 410 -48.04 27.62 8.13
CA GLY A 410 -47.48 28.27 6.94
C GLY A 410 -48.19 27.88 5.64
N SER A 411 -48.05 28.72 4.61
CA SER A 411 -48.59 28.47 3.28
C SER A 411 -47.56 27.75 2.41
N THR A 412 -48.05 26.99 1.43
CA THR A 412 -47.22 26.24 0.49
C THR A 412 -47.09 26.96 -0.86
N ASP A 413 -45.98 26.73 -1.53
CA ASP A 413 -45.70 27.17 -2.89
C ASP A 413 -45.05 26.05 -3.70
N PHE A 414 -45.15 26.12 -5.03
CA PHE A 414 -44.42 25.23 -5.92
C PHE A 414 -43.95 25.96 -7.17
N ALA A 415 -42.81 25.51 -7.70
CA ALA A 415 -42.27 25.96 -8.96
C ALA A 415 -41.76 24.76 -9.76
N VAL A 416 -42.12 24.66 -11.03
CA VAL A 416 -41.58 23.67 -11.96
C VAL A 416 -41.05 24.42 -13.18
N GLY A 417 -39.86 24.05 -13.65
CA GLY A 417 -39.26 24.75 -14.78
C GLY A 417 -38.08 24.02 -15.42
N ALA A 418 -37.62 24.60 -16.53
CA ALA A 418 -36.39 24.23 -17.20
C ALA A 418 -35.38 25.38 -17.09
N SER A 419 -34.11 25.05 -16.94
CA SER A 419 -33.01 26.02 -16.97
C SER A 419 -31.99 25.60 -18.01
N VAL A 420 -31.71 26.50 -18.95
CA VAL A 420 -30.63 26.38 -19.94
C VAL A 420 -29.54 27.39 -19.60
N THR A 421 -28.38 26.90 -19.18
CA THR A 421 -27.19 27.73 -18.94
C THR A 421 -26.22 27.62 -20.11
N PHE A 422 -25.86 28.74 -20.72
CA PHE A 422 -24.85 28.79 -21.77
C PHE A 422 -23.80 29.85 -21.42
N ASN A 423 -22.57 29.41 -21.17
CA ASN A 423 -21.46 30.32 -20.89
C ASN A 423 -20.96 30.91 -22.22
N ILE A 424 -21.39 32.12 -22.57
CA ILE A 424 -20.97 32.79 -23.81
C ILE A 424 -19.46 33.09 -23.78
N VAL A 425 -18.98 33.70 -22.70
CA VAL A 425 -17.57 34.10 -22.52
C VAL A 425 -16.92 33.27 -21.43
N ASP A 426 -15.80 32.62 -21.77
CA ASP A 426 -14.98 31.82 -20.86
C ASP A 426 -13.55 31.78 -21.39
N PHE A 427 -12.75 32.78 -21.00
CA PHE A 427 -11.37 32.93 -21.47
C PHE A 427 -10.46 31.73 -21.13
N GLY A 428 -10.81 30.96 -20.09
CA GLY A 428 -10.07 29.76 -19.67
C GLY A 428 -10.42 28.49 -20.45
N ARG A 429 -11.54 28.45 -21.19
CA ARG A 429 -12.01 27.24 -21.90
C ARG A 429 -11.01 26.73 -22.94
N GLY A 430 -10.51 27.62 -23.79
CA GLY A 430 -9.53 27.26 -24.82
C GLY A 430 -8.21 26.73 -24.25
N ALA A 431 -7.77 27.27 -23.10
CA ALA A 431 -6.60 26.77 -22.38
C ALA A 431 -6.84 25.36 -21.80
N ARG A 432 -8.00 25.12 -21.17
CA ARG A 432 -8.38 23.79 -20.64
C ARG A 432 -8.46 22.72 -21.73
N VAL A 433 -8.98 23.04 -22.92
CA VAL A 433 -8.97 22.08 -24.04
C VAL A 433 -7.55 21.81 -24.55
N ARG A 434 -6.68 22.83 -24.67
CA ARG A 434 -5.27 22.62 -25.04
C ARG A 434 -4.53 21.77 -24.00
N GLN A 435 -4.78 21.99 -22.71
CA GLN A 435 -4.23 21.19 -21.62
C GLN A 435 -4.65 19.72 -21.73
N ALA A 436 -5.93 19.43 -21.97
CA ALA A 436 -6.41 18.06 -22.17
C ALA A 436 -5.79 17.39 -23.41
N VAL A 437 -5.65 18.12 -24.52
CA VAL A 437 -5.00 17.61 -25.75
C VAL A 437 -3.53 17.31 -25.51
N ALA A 438 -2.79 18.19 -24.82
CA ALA A 438 -1.40 17.95 -24.44
C ALA A 438 -1.27 16.76 -23.48
N GLY A 439 -2.21 16.59 -22.54
CA GLY A 439 -2.29 15.43 -21.66
C GLY A 439 -2.47 14.11 -22.43
N ARG A 440 -3.33 14.10 -23.46
CA ARG A 440 -3.49 12.93 -24.34
C ARG A 440 -2.22 12.64 -25.16
N GLN A 441 -1.57 13.66 -25.71
CA GLN A 441 -0.30 13.50 -26.43
C GLN A 441 0.82 12.96 -25.52
N ALA A 442 0.85 13.37 -24.25
CA ALA A 442 1.76 12.82 -23.25
C ALA A 442 1.46 11.35 -22.93
N ALA A 443 0.18 10.96 -22.83
CA ALA A 443 -0.22 9.56 -22.69
C ALA A 443 0.18 8.70 -23.91
N GLU A 444 -0.08 9.19 -25.13
CA GLU A 444 0.36 8.53 -26.40
C GLU A 444 1.90 8.36 -26.48
N ALA A 445 2.67 9.27 -25.91
CA ALA A 445 4.13 9.16 -25.82
C ALA A 445 4.57 8.17 -24.72
N ASN A 446 3.89 8.19 -23.56
CA ASN A 446 4.12 7.23 -22.48
C ASN A 446 3.79 5.79 -22.90
N MET A 447 2.70 5.56 -23.63
CA MET A 447 2.32 4.25 -24.18
C MET A 447 3.40 3.69 -25.13
N ARG A 448 4.02 4.54 -25.95
CA ARG A 448 5.16 4.14 -26.80
C ARG A 448 6.41 3.81 -25.97
N ARG A 449 6.75 4.65 -24.99
CA ARG A 449 7.83 4.40 -24.03
C ARG A 449 7.65 3.08 -23.26
N GLU A 450 6.41 2.75 -22.89
CA GLU A 450 6.09 1.50 -22.18
C GLU A 450 6.23 0.28 -23.11
N ALA A 451 5.79 0.38 -24.37
CA ALA A 451 6.02 -0.67 -25.37
C ALA A 451 7.53 -0.95 -25.57
N ASP A 452 8.37 0.09 -25.62
CA ASP A 452 9.82 -0.06 -25.73
C ASP A 452 10.46 -0.63 -24.45
N ALA A 453 9.96 -0.26 -23.27
CA ALA A 453 10.37 -0.86 -22.01
C ALA A 453 10.04 -2.35 -21.95
N ILE A 454 8.83 -2.75 -22.39
CA ILE A 454 8.39 -4.15 -22.46
C ILE A 454 9.26 -4.94 -23.47
N ARG A 455 9.53 -4.40 -24.67
CA ARG A 455 10.45 -5.01 -25.63
C ARG A 455 11.81 -5.30 -24.99
N LEU A 456 12.38 -4.32 -24.28
CA LEU A 456 13.66 -4.49 -23.59
C LEU A 456 13.60 -5.54 -22.46
N GLN A 457 12.49 -5.61 -21.72
CA GLN A 457 12.29 -6.63 -20.67
C GLN A 457 12.22 -8.04 -21.27
N VAL A 458 11.49 -8.24 -22.38
CA VAL A 458 11.41 -9.53 -23.09
C VAL A 458 12.79 -9.95 -23.61
N VAL A 459 13.53 -9.04 -24.27
CA VAL A 459 14.90 -9.32 -24.75
C VAL A 459 15.82 -9.72 -23.59
N LYS A 460 15.78 -9.01 -22.46
CA LYS A 460 16.58 -9.35 -21.27
C LYS A 460 16.21 -10.70 -20.68
N ALA A 461 14.91 -10.99 -20.51
CA ALA A 461 14.44 -12.25 -19.96
C ALA A 461 14.85 -13.44 -20.85
N TYR A 462 14.67 -13.31 -22.17
CA TYR A 462 15.07 -14.31 -23.16
C TYR A 462 16.58 -14.59 -23.15
N GLN A 463 17.42 -13.54 -23.15
CA GLN A 463 18.88 -13.70 -23.08
C GLN A 463 19.34 -14.27 -21.74
N ASN A 464 18.70 -13.89 -20.63
CA ASN A 464 19.00 -14.46 -19.31
C ASN A 464 18.63 -15.95 -19.26
N PHE A 465 17.51 -16.37 -19.86
CA PHE A 465 17.12 -17.77 -19.96
C PHE A 465 18.15 -18.59 -20.76
N LEU A 466 18.54 -18.14 -21.96
CA LEU A 466 19.55 -18.83 -22.77
C LEU A 466 20.90 -18.91 -22.05
N ALA A 467 21.35 -17.80 -21.43
CA ALA A 467 22.59 -17.79 -20.67
C ALA A 467 22.53 -18.73 -19.45
N ALA A 468 21.37 -18.86 -18.78
CA ALA A 468 21.20 -19.79 -17.67
C ALA A 468 21.18 -21.25 -18.15
N GLN A 469 20.56 -21.54 -19.31
CA GLN A 469 20.56 -22.87 -19.93
C GLN A 469 21.98 -23.37 -20.19
N GLU A 470 22.82 -22.58 -20.86
CA GLU A 470 24.23 -22.93 -21.11
C GLU A 470 25.06 -23.08 -19.82
N ARG A 471 24.79 -22.24 -18.80
CA ARG A 471 25.46 -22.35 -17.50
C ARG A 471 25.17 -23.67 -16.78
N VAL A 472 24.00 -24.28 -16.95
CA VAL A 472 23.73 -25.60 -16.36
C VAL A 472 24.69 -26.65 -16.92
N GLY A 473 24.88 -26.68 -18.24
CA GLY A 473 25.82 -27.60 -18.89
C GLY A 473 27.28 -27.39 -18.45
N VAL A 474 27.73 -26.13 -18.41
CA VAL A 474 29.08 -25.78 -17.93
C VAL A 474 29.28 -26.13 -16.46
N ALA A 475 28.28 -25.88 -15.61
CA ALA A 475 28.36 -26.21 -14.18
C ALA A 475 28.33 -27.72 -13.94
N ALA A 476 27.57 -28.50 -14.73
CA ALA A 476 27.54 -29.95 -14.64
C ALA A 476 28.92 -30.57 -14.96
N GLY A 477 29.54 -30.17 -16.08
CA GLY A 477 30.90 -30.61 -16.42
C GLY A 477 31.95 -30.16 -15.40
N SER A 478 31.76 -28.99 -14.78
CA SER A 478 32.64 -28.49 -13.70
C SER A 478 32.53 -29.34 -12.42
N VAL A 479 31.37 -29.93 -12.12
CA VAL A 479 31.19 -30.86 -11.00
C VAL A 479 31.89 -32.19 -11.28
N GLU A 480 31.73 -32.74 -12.49
CA GLU A 480 32.37 -33.99 -12.91
C GLU A 480 33.90 -33.88 -12.85
N GLN A 481 34.47 -32.83 -13.45
CA GLN A 481 35.92 -32.59 -13.46
C GLN A 481 36.47 -32.34 -12.04
N ALA A 482 35.76 -31.58 -11.21
CA ALA A 482 36.18 -31.36 -9.82
C ALA A 482 36.15 -32.67 -9.01
N ALA A 483 35.13 -33.52 -9.20
CA ALA A 483 35.00 -34.79 -8.51
C ALA A 483 36.13 -35.76 -8.87
N GLU A 484 36.47 -35.88 -10.16
CA GLU A 484 37.59 -36.72 -10.59
C GLU A 484 38.94 -36.14 -10.13
N SER A 485 39.11 -34.81 -10.16
CA SER A 485 40.31 -34.17 -9.61
C SER A 485 40.47 -34.40 -8.11
N PHE A 486 39.38 -34.42 -7.34
CA PHE A 486 39.39 -34.75 -5.91
C PHE A 486 39.75 -36.22 -5.68
N ARG A 487 39.17 -37.13 -6.47
CA ARG A 487 39.50 -38.57 -6.43
C ARG A 487 40.98 -38.82 -6.68
N ILE A 488 41.54 -38.21 -7.74
CA ILE A 488 42.98 -38.31 -8.07
C ILE A 488 43.87 -37.72 -6.97
N ALA A 489 43.48 -36.58 -6.39
CA ALA A 489 44.22 -35.97 -5.29
C ALA A 489 44.22 -36.87 -4.04
N GLN A 490 43.07 -37.46 -3.69
CA GLN A 490 42.91 -38.37 -2.55
C GLN A 490 43.72 -39.66 -2.75
N ASP A 491 43.65 -40.28 -3.93
CA ASP A 491 44.45 -41.46 -4.29
C ASP A 491 45.96 -41.18 -4.14
N ARG A 492 46.43 -40.05 -4.69
CA ARG A 492 47.84 -39.65 -4.61
C ARG A 492 48.29 -39.35 -3.19
N HIS A 493 47.40 -38.80 -2.36
CA HIS A 493 47.70 -38.50 -0.96
C HIS A 493 47.86 -39.79 -0.15
N GLY A 494 46.99 -40.78 -0.37
CA GLY A 494 47.06 -42.11 0.27
C GLY A 494 48.37 -42.87 0.00
N VAL A 495 49.13 -42.50 -1.02
CA VAL A 495 50.47 -43.05 -1.35
C VAL A 495 51.62 -42.04 -1.21
N GLY A 496 51.39 -40.88 -0.60
CA GLY A 496 52.43 -39.86 -0.35
C GLY A 496 52.94 -39.09 -1.59
N LEU A 497 52.20 -39.11 -2.70
CA LEU A 497 52.55 -38.46 -3.98
C LEU A 497 51.92 -37.06 -4.16
N THR A 498 51.30 -36.50 -3.12
CA THR A 498 50.82 -35.11 -3.03
C THR A 498 50.64 -34.70 -1.56
N THR A 499 50.40 -33.42 -1.29
CA THR A 499 50.16 -32.89 0.07
C THR A 499 48.67 -32.81 0.40
N VAL A 500 48.33 -32.82 1.70
CA VAL A 500 46.94 -32.63 2.16
C VAL A 500 46.30 -31.35 1.62
N THR A 501 47.09 -30.29 1.44
CA THR A 501 46.64 -29.00 0.90
C THR A 501 46.03 -29.12 -0.49
N GLU A 502 46.51 -30.06 -1.31
CA GLU A 502 45.96 -30.29 -2.65
C GLU A 502 44.63 -31.05 -2.60
N VAL A 503 44.50 -32.01 -1.66
CA VAL A 503 43.22 -32.69 -1.36
C VAL A 503 42.18 -31.68 -0.88
N LEU A 504 42.53 -30.81 0.07
CA LEU A 504 41.67 -29.75 0.61
C LEU A 504 41.17 -28.77 -0.47
N ARG A 505 42.06 -28.36 -1.39
CA ARG A 505 41.69 -27.54 -2.55
C ARG A 505 40.71 -28.25 -3.47
N ALA A 506 40.99 -29.50 -3.81
CA ALA A 506 40.12 -30.27 -4.70
C ALA A 506 38.75 -30.55 -4.07
N GLN A 507 38.69 -30.87 -2.77
CA GLN A 507 37.44 -31.02 -2.03
C GLN A 507 36.62 -29.72 -2.02
N THR A 508 37.28 -28.59 -1.74
CA THR A 508 36.65 -27.25 -1.79
C THR A 508 36.13 -26.94 -3.20
N ALA A 509 36.86 -27.33 -4.24
CA ALA A 509 36.42 -27.19 -5.63
C ALA A 509 35.17 -28.04 -5.94
N VAL A 510 35.08 -29.29 -5.44
CA VAL A 510 33.87 -30.13 -5.57
C VAL A 510 32.67 -29.45 -4.91
N VAL A 511 32.79 -29.05 -3.65
CA VAL A 511 31.71 -28.39 -2.90
C VAL A 511 31.25 -27.12 -3.63
N LYS A 512 32.19 -26.25 -4.02
CA LYS A 512 31.89 -25.03 -4.77
C LYS A 512 31.21 -25.30 -6.12
N SER A 513 31.69 -26.28 -6.89
CA SER A 513 31.07 -26.65 -8.18
C SER A 513 29.65 -27.19 -7.99
N ARG A 514 29.41 -28.00 -6.96
CA ARG A 514 28.05 -28.49 -6.63
C ARG A 514 27.11 -27.34 -6.27
N MET A 515 27.54 -26.39 -5.43
CA MET A 515 26.76 -25.19 -5.10
C MET A 515 26.44 -24.35 -6.34
N ASN A 516 27.42 -24.21 -7.26
CA ASN A 516 27.24 -23.50 -8.53
C ASN A 516 26.22 -24.20 -9.44
N LEU A 517 26.23 -25.53 -9.53
CA LEU A 517 25.25 -26.30 -10.32
C LEU A 517 23.82 -26.15 -9.78
N VAL A 518 23.63 -26.21 -8.46
CA VAL A 518 22.33 -25.94 -7.82
C VAL A 518 21.86 -24.50 -8.15
N GLY A 519 22.76 -23.51 -8.08
CA GLY A 519 22.48 -22.14 -8.49
C GLY A 519 22.09 -22.00 -9.97
N ALA A 520 22.85 -22.62 -10.88
CA ALA A 520 22.58 -22.57 -12.32
C ALA A 520 21.23 -23.20 -12.68
N ARG A 521 20.86 -24.33 -12.06
CA ARG A 521 19.55 -24.97 -12.26
C ARG A 521 18.39 -24.05 -11.82
N TYR A 522 18.55 -23.35 -10.70
CA TYR A 522 17.58 -22.36 -10.24
C TYR A 522 17.48 -21.15 -11.17
N ASP A 523 18.62 -20.55 -11.55
CA ASP A 523 18.67 -19.43 -12.49
C ASP A 523 17.97 -19.77 -13.83
N TYR A 524 18.06 -21.02 -14.28
CA TYR A 524 17.39 -21.50 -15.49
C TYR A 524 15.87 -21.62 -15.32
N TYR A 525 15.39 -22.17 -14.20
CA TYR A 525 13.96 -22.16 -13.86
C TYR A 525 13.41 -20.73 -13.72
N MET A 526 14.16 -19.83 -13.05
CA MET A 526 13.79 -18.43 -12.89
C MET A 526 13.84 -17.66 -14.21
N GLY A 527 14.82 -17.92 -15.07
CA GLY A 527 14.91 -17.33 -16.41
C GLY A 527 13.72 -17.69 -17.29
N TYR A 528 13.23 -18.94 -17.19
CA TYR A 528 12.02 -19.37 -17.88
C TYR A 528 10.77 -18.69 -17.31
N ALA A 529 10.59 -18.69 -15.98
CA ALA A 529 9.49 -18.00 -15.30
C ALA A 529 9.45 -16.50 -15.61
N GLN A 530 10.61 -15.85 -15.61
CA GLN A 530 10.77 -14.43 -15.94
C GLN A 530 10.47 -14.15 -17.41
N SER A 531 10.74 -15.09 -18.32
CA SER A 531 10.38 -14.99 -19.74
C SER A 531 8.87 -15.12 -19.97
N LEU A 532 8.19 -16.03 -19.25
CA LEU A 532 6.72 -16.13 -19.27
C LEU A 532 6.07 -14.87 -18.68
N LEU A 533 6.60 -14.33 -17.58
CA LEU A 533 6.14 -13.07 -16.99
C LEU A 533 6.43 -11.87 -17.91
N ALA A 534 7.57 -11.84 -18.60
CA ALA A 534 7.90 -10.81 -19.59
C ALA A 534 6.97 -10.87 -20.81
N ALA A 535 6.49 -12.05 -21.19
CA ALA A 535 5.45 -12.21 -22.22
C ALA A 535 4.02 -11.90 -21.72
N GLY A 536 3.80 -11.68 -20.42
CA GLY A 536 2.47 -11.54 -19.84
C GLY A 536 1.67 -12.86 -19.81
N ARG A 537 2.37 -14.00 -19.89
CA ARG A 537 1.81 -15.37 -20.05
C ARG A 537 1.89 -16.24 -18.80
N LEU A 538 2.24 -15.68 -17.64
CA LEU A 538 2.29 -16.44 -16.37
C LEU A 538 0.88 -16.56 -15.74
N SER A 539 -0.06 -17.12 -16.51
CA SER A 539 -1.45 -17.38 -16.11
C SER A 539 -1.57 -18.61 -15.21
N ASP A 540 -0.63 -19.54 -15.29
CA ASP A 540 -0.54 -20.73 -14.44
C ASP A 540 0.92 -21.08 -14.12
N VAL A 541 1.11 -22.18 -13.39
CA VAL A 541 2.43 -22.75 -13.03
C VAL A 541 2.64 -24.15 -13.60
N ASN A 542 1.77 -24.62 -14.50
CA ASN A 542 1.74 -25.99 -15.03
C ASN A 542 3.02 -26.32 -15.80
N ALA A 543 3.60 -25.31 -16.46
CA ALA A 543 4.87 -25.44 -17.19
C ALA A 543 6.06 -25.87 -16.31
N PHE A 544 5.95 -25.78 -14.98
CA PHE A 544 6.95 -26.23 -14.00
C PHE A 544 6.59 -27.57 -13.33
N VAL A 545 5.35 -28.05 -13.48
CA VAL A 545 4.83 -29.28 -12.82
C VAL A 545 4.93 -30.50 -13.72
N ASN A 546 4.50 -30.38 -14.99
CA ASN A 546 4.31 -31.50 -15.94
C ASN A 546 5.52 -31.72 -16.84
#